data_AF-A0A7C3TUW9-F1
#
_entry.id   AF-A0A7C3TUW9-F1
#
_cell.length_a   1.000
_cell.length_b   1.000
_cell.length_c   1.000
_cell.angle_alpha   90.00
_cell.angle_beta   90.00
_cell.angle_gamma   90.00
#
_symmetry.space_group_name_H-M   'P 1'
#
loop_
_entity.id
_entity.type
_entity.pdbx_description
1 polymer ?
#
loop_
_entity_poly.entity_id
_entity_poly.type
_entity_poly.pdbx_seq_one_letter_code
_entity_poly.pdbx_strand_id
1 'polypeptide(L)'
;MNPSTRWRLRKAWGFCNRHAWGFLQMEAAFRHGWMHGPAILYLDIMERAWEAINVGGPFPALRLERNLRPKGPCLMCEMGYGPESTGMAKPEVIQRGRDPFELKKFAIHTQPYWRKAVCGKCMNSGSSARCRGHLLEDFRSGSLEDLAAHQAWVRYLVNHLAVYAKSFRHGFHGTESDEDKAALISAVGWCSGWEALFALISFSDSDRALVFSDTELERAV
;
A
#
# COMPACT_ATOMS: atom_id res chain seq x y z
N MET A 1 -7.20 17.79 -0.69
CA MET A 1 -5.72 17.89 -0.79
C MET A 1 -5.38 19.01 -1.76
N ASN A 2 -4.46 19.93 -1.41
CA ASN A 2 -4.03 20.98 -2.35
C ASN A 2 -3.38 20.34 -3.61
N PRO A 3 -3.65 20.85 -4.83
CA PRO A 3 -3.04 20.36 -6.07
C PRO A 3 -1.51 20.19 -6.02
N SER A 4 -0.78 21.10 -5.36
CA SER A 4 0.69 21.03 -5.25
C SER A 4 1.15 19.82 -4.42
N THR A 5 0.49 19.58 -3.28
CA THR A 5 0.72 18.39 -2.43
C THR A 5 0.43 17.11 -3.21
N ARG A 6 -0.71 17.05 -3.91
CA ARG A 6 -1.08 15.89 -4.73
C ARG A 6 -0.04 15.62 -5.81
N TRP A 7 0.40 16.64 -6.53
CA TRP A 7 1.42 16.50 -7.57
C TRP A 7 2.75 15.97 -7.01
N ARG A 8 3.22 16.49 -5.86
CA ARG A 8 4.45 16.03 -5.20
C ARG A 8 4.34 14.56 -4.76
N LEU A 9 3.24 14.20 -4.11
CA LEU A 9 2.98 12.81 -3.71
C LEU A 9 2.89 11.89 -4.92
N ARG A 10 2.16 12.29 -5.97
CA ARG A 10 2.09 11.53 -7.22
C ARG A 10 3.49 11.33 -7.77
N LYS A 11 4.33 12.37 -7.89
CA LYS A 11 5.73 12.30 -8.36
C LYS A 11 6.61 11.33 -7.54
N ALA A 12 6.41 11.29 -6.23
CA ALA A 12 7.14 10.43 -5.29
C ALA A 12 6.62 8.99 -5.21
N TRP A 13 5.49 8.67 -5.86
CA TRP A 13 4.73 7.41 -5.67
C TRP A 13 4.17 7.25 -4.25
N GLY A 14 3.70 8.35 -3.67
CA GLY A 14 3.12 8.41 -2.33
C GLY A 14 4.15 8.76 -1.26
N PHE A 15 4.02 8.13 -0.11
CA PHE A 15 4.96 8.26 1.00
C PHE A 15 6.02 7.15 0.97
N CYS A 16 7.13 7.32 1.69
CA CYS A 16 8.03 6.20 1.94
C CYS A 16 7.35 5.18 2.87
N ASN A 17 7.91 3.97 2.98
CA ASN A 17 7.37 2.89 3.82
C ASN A 17 6.88 3.39 5.19
N ARG A 18 7.77 4.02 5.98
CA ARG A 18 7.44 4.56 7.31
C ARG A 18 6.27 5.54 7.30
N HIS A 19 6.30 6.53 6.41
CA HIS A 19 5.27 7.58 6.38
C HIS A 19 3.96 7.13 5.76
N ALA A 20 4.00 6.13 4.88
CA ALA A 20 2.81 5.53 4.30
C ALA A 20 1.98 4.83 5.37
N TRP A 21 2.62 3.94 6.13
CA TRP A 21 1.96 3.22 7.22
C TRP A 21 1.62 4.12 8.40
N GLY A 22 2.49 5.10 8.73
CA GLY A 22 2.19 6.13 9.72
C GLY A 22 1.00 7.01 9.35
N PHE A 23 0.80 7.31 8.06
CA PHE A 23 -0.37 8.06 7.59
C PHE A 23 -1.66 7.25 7.76
N LEU A 24 -1.65 5.96 7.40
CA LEU A 24 -2.79 5.06 7.63
C LEU A 24 -3.11 4.94 9.12
N GLN A 25 -2.09 4.76 9.95
CA GLN A 25 -2.25 4.63 11.40
C GLN A 25 -2.86 5.89 12.02
N MET A 26 -2.31 7.06 11.68
CA MET A 26 -2.82 8.35 12.13
C MET A 26 -4.28 8.54 11.72
N GLU A 27 -4.61 8.33 10.45
CA GLU A 27 -5.99 8.45 9.96
C GLU A 27 -6.93 7.47 10.66
N ALA A 28 -6.54 6.22 10.83
CA ALA A 28 -7.33 5.22 11.55
C ALA A 28 -7.60 5.64 13.01
N ALA A 29 -6.61 6.15 13.73
CA ALA A 29 -6.73 6.57 15.13
C ALA A 29 -7.58 7.85 15.32
N PHE A 30 -7.51 8.79 14.39
CA PHE A 30 -8.29 10.04 14.46
C PHE A 30 -9.70 9.90 13.89
N ARG A 31 -9.94 8.94 13.00
CA ARG A 31 -11.22 8.76 12.29
C ARG A 31 -11.91 7.44 12.61
N HIS A 32 -11.49 6.72 13.64
CA HIS A 32 -12.09 5.43 14.05
C HIS A 32 -12.18 4.43 12.87
N GLY A 33 -11.08 4.28 12.14
CA GLY A 33 -10.98 3.39 10.98
C GLY A 33 -11.48 3.99 9.64
N TRP A 34 -12.06 5.20 9.61
CA TRP A 34 -12.45 5.86 8.37
C TRP A 34 -11.25 6.49 7.63
N MET A 35 -10.68 5.76 6.67
CA MET A 35 -9.45 6.16 5.96
C MET A 35 -9.72 6.80 4.57
N HIS A 36 -10.61 7.78 4.50
CA HIS A 36 -10.95 8.45 3.23
C HIS A 36 -9.75 9.14 2.57
N GLY A 37 -8.94 9.87 3.34
CA GLY A 37 -7.75 10.56 2.84
C GLY A 37 -6.75 9.60 2.16
N PRO A 38 -6.33 8.53 2.85
CA PRO A 38 -5.54 7.45 2.27
C PRO A 38 -6.17 6.79 1.05
N ALA A 39 -7.47 6.46 1.08
CA ALA A 39 -8.15 5.83 -0.04
C ALA A 39 -8.07 6.68 -1.32
N ILE A 40 -8.34 7.98 -1.22
CA ILE A 40 -8.25 8.90 -2.38
C ILE A 40 -6.82 9.06 -2.87
N LEU A 41 -5.85 9.19 -1.95
CA LEU A 41 -4.44 9.34 -2.33
C LEU A 41 -3.93 8.10 -3.08
N TYR A 42 -4.16 6.91 -2.52
CA TYR A 42 -3.67 5.69 -3.13
C TYR A 42 -4.47 5.27 -4.35
N LEU A 43 -5.74 5.68 -4.49
CA LEU A 43 -6.46 5.52 -5.75
C LEU A 43 -5.78 6.29 -6.89
N ASP A 44 -5.46 7.57 -6.68
CA ASP A 44 -4.73 8.38 -7.67
C ASP A 44 -3.36 7.80 -8.03
N ILE A 45 -2.64 7.26 -7.04
CA ILE A 45 -1.34 6.61 -7.27
C ILE A 45 -1.51 5.29 -8.02
N MET A 46 -2.54 4.49 -7.72
CA MET A 46 -2.78 3.21 -8.37
C MET A 46 -3.32 3.37 -9.80
N GLU A 47 -4.12 4.41 -10.07
CA GLU A 47 -4.48 4.79 -11.44
C GLU A 47 -3.22 5.12 -12.26
N ARG A 48 -2.26 5.86 -11.66
CA ARG A 48 -0.95 6.08 -12.27
C ARG A 48 -0.17 4.77 -12.47
N ALA A 49 -0.23 3.85 -11.51
CA ALA A 49 0.44 2.55 -11.62
C ALA A 49 -0.10 1.77 -12.81
N TRP A 50 -1.42 1.74 -12.97
CA TRP A 50 -2.07 1.11 -14.11
C TRP A 50 -1.61 1.72 -15.44
N GLU A 51 -1.62 3.05 -15.56
CA GLU A 51 -1.10 3.76 -16.74
C GLU A 51 0.39 3.46 -17.00
N ALA A 52 1.19 3.35 -15.94
CA ALA A 52 2.63 3.14 -16.02
C ALA A 52 3.02 1.71 -16.46
N ILE A 53 2.19 0.72 -16.15
CA ILE A 53 2.44 -0.70 -16.45
C ILE A 53 1.74 -1.12 -17.74
N ASN A 54 0.60 -0.51 -18.08
CA ASN A 54 -0.13 -0.76 -19.32
C ASN A 54 0.48 0.02 -20.51
N VAL A 55 1.78 -0.17 -20.74
CA VAL A 55 2.51 0.54 -21.80
C VAL A 55 2.56 -0.29 -23.07
N GLY A 56 1.94 0.22 -24.14
CA GLY A 56 2.13 -0.29 -25.49
C GLY A 56 3.33 0.35 -26.22
N GLY A 57 3.70 -0.25 -27.35
CA GLY A 57 4.67 0.30 -28.30
C GLY A 57 6.12 -0.12 -28.06
N PRO A 58 7.08 0.52 -28.76
CA PRO A 58 8.47 0.10 -28.74
C PRO A 58 9.14 0.41 -27.40
N PHE A 59 10.11 -0.44 -27.03
CA PHE A 59 10.87 -0.36 -25.78
C PHE A 59 9.98 -0.31 -24.51
N PRO A 60 9.04 -1.26 -24.35
CA PRO A 60 8.14 -1.28 -23.19
C PRO A 60 8.93 -1.35 -21.88
N ALA A 61 10.09 -2.01 -21.92
CA ALA A 61 11.03 -2.12 -20.82
C ALA A 61 11.51 -0.78 -20.25
N LEU A 62 12.15 0.03 -21.09
CA LEU A 62 12.68 1.34 -20.72
C LEU A 62 11.56 2.27 -20.24
N ARG A 63 10.37 2.16 -20.86
CA ARG A 63 9.22 2.97 -20.49
C ARG A 63 8.67 2.58 -19.12
N LEU A 64 8.51 1.28 -18.85
CA LEU A 64 8.05 0.74 -17.58
C LEU A 64 8.97 1.22 -16.45
N GLU A 65 10.28 1.03 -16.60
CA GLU A 65 11.26 1.47 -15.60
C GLU A 65 11.16 2.98 -15.35
N ARG A 66 11.20 3.78 -16.42
CA ARG A 66 11.11 5.25 -16.32
C ARG A 66 9.81 5.71 -15.67
N ASN A 67 8.71 5.05 -15.97
CA ASN A 67 7.39 5.46 -15.50
C ASN A 67 7.22 5.12 -14.01
N LEU A 68 7.64 3.92 -13.59
CA LEU A 68 7.54 3.42 -12.21
C LEU A 68 8.61 3.98 -11.25
N ARG A 69 9.71 4.53 -11.76
CA ARG A 69 10.74 5.16 -10.93
C ARG A 69 10.17 6.36 -10.14
N PRO A 70 10.52 6.53 -8.85
CA PRO A 70 10.21 7.75 -8.12
C PRO A 70 10.99 8.93 -8.70
N LYS A 71 10.31 10.08 -8.83
CA LYS A 71 10.87 11.31 -9.40
C LYS A 71 11.04 12.40 -8.33
N GLY A 72 10.88 12.07 -7.06
CA GLY A 72 11.03 12.97 -5.92
C GLY A 72 11.08 12.21 -4.60
N PRO A 73 11.51 12.87 -3.52
CA PRO A 73 11.54 12.29 -2.18
C PRO A 73 10.12 12.16 -1.61
N CYS A 74 9.99 11.40 -0.53
CA CYS A 74 8.78 11.42 0.28
C CYS A 74 8.55 12.83 0.83
N LEU A 75 7.34 13.36 0.66
CA LEU A 75 6.96 14.70 1.10
C LEU A 75 7.24 14.96 2.59
N MET A 76 6.94 13.97 3.46
CA MET A 76 7.18 14.09 4.89
C MET A 76 8.67 14.10 5.24
N CYS A 77 9.48 13.27 4.56
CA CYS A 77 10.94 13.32 4.70
C CYS A 77 11.51 14.67 4.24
N GLU A 78 11.02 15.21 3.12
CA GLU A 78 11.45 16.49 2.57
C GLU A 78 11.13 17.67 3.52
N MET A 79 10.05 17.56 4.29
CA MET A 79 9.69 18.52 5.33
C MET A 79 10.41 18.30 6.67
N GLY A 80 11.35 17.35 6.76
CA GLY A 80 12.12 17.08 7.97
C GLY A 80 11.38 16.26 9.04
N TYR A 81 10.24 15.64 8.71
CA TYR A 81 9.51 14.77 9.65
C TYR A 81 10.15 13.38 9.75
N GLY A 82 11.35 13.31 10.33
CA GLY A 82 12.06 12.08 10.65
C GLY A 82 11.56 11.39 11.93
N PRO A 83 12.17 10.25 12.33
CA PRO A 83 11.89 9.60 13.60
C PRO A 83 12.10 10.54 14.81
N GLU A 84 13.13 11.39 14.72
CA GLU A 84 13.51 12.36 15.75
C GLU A 84 12.79 13.70 15.63
N SER A 85 11.85 13.87 14.69
CA SER A 85 11.16 15.15 14.58
C SER A 85 10.23 15.36 15.77
N THR A 86 10.41 16.47 16.49
CA THR A 86 9.55 16.86 17.61
C THR A 86 8.15 17.27 17.15
N GLY A 87 8.02 17.70 15.89
CA GLY A 87 6.78 18.24 15.34
C GLY A 87 6.32 19.51 16.09
N MET A 88 5.14 20.00 15.71
CA MET A 88 4.47 21.12 16.40
C MET A 88 3.17 20.67 17.09
N ALA A 89 2.84 19.39 17.03
CA ALA A 89 1.63 18.83 17.61
C ALA A 89 1.79 18.67 19.12
N LYS A 90 0.70 18.87 19.86
CA LYS A 90 0.68 18.62 21.31
C LYS A 90 0.99 17.14 21.60
N PRO A 91 1.67 16.80 22.72
CA PRO A 91 2.02 15.42 23.04
C PRO A 91 0.85 14.44 23.00
N GLU A 92 -0.35 14.87 23.43
CA GLU A 92 -1.55 14.03 23.46
C GLU A 92 -2.03 13.68 22.03
N VAL A 93 -1.87 14.62 21.09
CA VAL A 93 -2.18 14.38 19.67
C VAL A 93 -1.20 13.38 19.07
N ILE A 94 0.09 13.49 19.41
CA ILE A 94 1.11 12.53 18.96
C ILE A 94 0.82 11.15 19.53
N GLN A 95 0.52 11.05 20.82
CA GLN A 95 0.20 9.79 21.49
C GLN A 95 -1.00 9.11 20.84
N ARG A 96 -2.10 9.85 20.60
CA ARG A 96 -3.28 9.33 19.91
C ARG A 96 -2.96 8.88 18.48
N GLY A 97 -2.21 9.69 17.72
CA GLY A 97 -1.82 9.32 16.36
C GLY A 97 -0.89 8.11 16.26
N ARG A 98 -0.20 7.76 17.36
CA ARG A 98 0.66 6.57 17.50
C ARG A 98 -0.09 5.34 18.03
N ASP A 99 -1.38 5.43 18.29
CA ASP A 99 -2.18 4.25 18.67
C ASP A 99 -2.39 3.35 17.42
N PRO A 100 -1.89 2.11 17.41
CA PRO A 100 -2.06 1.21 16.26
C PRO A 100 -3.38 0.43 16.30
N PHE A 101 -4.21 0.55 17.35
CA PHE A 101 -5.34 -0.33 17.60
C PHE A 101 -6.31 -0.42 16.41
N GLU A 102 -6.81 0.72 15.92
CA GLU A 102 -7.77 0.75 14.81
C GLU A 102 -7.17 0.23 13.50
N LEU A 103 -5.90 0.55 13.22
CA LEU A 103 -5.22 0.03 12.03
C LEU A 103 -4.99 -1.48 12.13
N LYS A 104 -4.59 -2.00 13.31
CA LYS A 104 -4.44 -3.44 13.55
C LYS A 104 -5.76 -4.16 13.35
N LYS A 105 -6.83 -3.67 13.96
CA LYS A 105 -8.19 -4.22 13.81
C LYS A 105 -8.60 -4.27 12.33
N PHE A 106 -8.40 -3.17 11.61
CA PHE A 106 -8.70 -3.10 10.18
C PHE A 106 -7.86 -4.09 9.35
N ALA A 107 -6.55 -4.18 9.62
CA ALA A 107 -5.65 -5.09 8.92
C ALA A 107 -5.96 -6.56 9.19
N ILE A 108 -6.26 -6.93 10.44
CA ILE A 108 -6.67 -8.30 10.80
C ILE A 108 -7.98 -8.66 10.12
N HIS A 109 -8.99 -7.79 10.21
CA HIS A 109 -10.31 -8.01 9.62
C HIS A 109 -10.24 -8.25 8.10
N THR A 110 -9.37 -7.53 7.41
CA THR A 110 -9.23 -7.60 5.95
C THR A 110 -8.12 -8.55 5.46
N GLN A 111 -7.44 -9.24 6.40
CA GLN A 111 -6.27 -10.11 6.13
C GLN A 111 -6.49 -11.15 5.03
N PRO A 112 -7.63 -11.87 4.97
CA PRO A 112 -7.81 -12.91 3.95
C PRO A 112 -7.64 -12.40 2.50
N TYR A 113 -7.87 -11.11 2.27
CA TYR A 113 -7.84 -10.49 0.95
C TYR A 113 -6.48 -9.87 0.63
N TRP A 114 -5.93 -9.01 1.51
CA TRP A 114 -4.66 -8.33 1.20
C TRP A 114 -3.44 -9.23 1.36
N ARG A 115 -3.54 -10.34 2.10
CA ARG A 115 -2.42 -11.25 2.30
C ARG A 115 -1.88 -11.83 1.00
N LYS A 116 -2.75 -12.05 0.01
CA LYS A 116 -2.37 -12.53 -1.34
C LYS A 116 -1.54 -11.49 -2.12
N ALA A 117 -1.62 -10.22 -1.74
CA ALA A 117 -0.91 -9.10 -2.35
C ALA A 117 0.53 -8.93 -1.83
N VAL A 118 0.87 -9.62 -0.74
CA VAL A 118 2.13 -9.42 -0.02
C VAL A 118 3.30 -9.78 -0.92
N CYS A 119 4.26 -8.86 -1.00
CA CYS A 119 5.43 -9.06 -1.83
C CYS A 119 6.30 -10.21 -1.30
N GLY A 120 6.58 -11.20 -2.16
CA GLY A 120 7.41 -12.35 -1.82
C GLY A 120 8.80 -11.95 -1.33
N LYS A 121 9.48 -11.03 -2.03
CA LYS A 121 10.79 -10.52 -1.62
C LYS A 121 10.77 -9.73 -0.29
N CYS A 122 9.73 -8.95 -0.02
CA CYS A 122 9.63 -8.25 1.29
C CYS A 122 9.51 -9.22 2.46
N MET A 123 8.95 -10.41 2.23
CA MET A 123 8.70 -11.41 3.27
C MET A 123 9.58 -12.64 3.16
N ASN A 124 10.53 -12.65 2.23
CA ASN A 124 11.31 -13.84 1.87
C ASN A 124 10.43 -15.08 1.66
N SER A 125 9.29 -14.91 1.00
CA SER A 125 8.38 -16.01 0.65
C SER A 125 8.47 -16.35 -0.84
N GLY A 126 8.06 -17.57 -1.21
CA GLY A 126 8.01 -18.02 -2.61
C GLY A 126 6.92 -17.36 -3.47
N SER A 127 6.14 -16.43 -2.91
CA SER A 127 5.09 -15.73 -3.67
C SER A 127 5.68 -14.95 -4.85
N SER A 128 5.04 -15.03 -6.02
CA SER A 128 5.41 -14.24 -7.20
C SER A 128 5.00 -12.77 -7.12
N ALA A 129 4.16 -12.39 -6.15
CA ALA A 129 3.72 -11.01 -5.99
C ALA A 129 4.91 -10.07 -5.68
N ARG A 130 4.91 -8.88 -6.28
CA ARG A 130 5.94 -7.84 -6.08
C ARG A 130 5.33 -6.51 -5.67
N CYS A 131 5.96 -5.84 -4.70
CA CYS A 131 5.77 -4.41 -4.52
C CYS A 131 6.49 -3.67 -5.66
N ARG A 132 6.15 -2.40 -5.89
CA ARG A 132 6.72 -1.57 -6.94
C ARG A 132 8.25 -1.54 -6.93
N GLY A 133 8.87 -1.47 -5.75
CA GLY A 133 10.33 -1.48 -5.60
C GLY A 133 10.94 -2.78 -6.14
N HIS A 134 10.46 -3.92 -5.63
CA HIS A 134 10.93 -5.24 -6.06
C HIS A 134 10.56 -5.59 -7.51
N LEU A 135 9.43 -5.07 -8.02
CA LEU A 135 9.06 -5.21 -9.43
C LEU A 135 10.07 -4.50 -10.33
N LEU A 136 10.49 -3.27 -9.97
CA LEU A 136 11.54 -2.55 -10.68
C LEU A 136 12.90 -3.26 -10.63
N GLU A 137 13.23 -3.88 -9.50
CA GLU A 137 14.44 -4.67 -9.36
C GLU A 137 14.42 -5.91 -10.24
N ASP A 138 13.35 -6.71 -10.18
CA ASP A 138 13.18 -7.88 -11.05
C ASP A 138 13.21 -7.52 -12.53
N PHE A 139 12.63 -6.37 -12.85
CA PHE A 139 12.66 -5.84 -14.19
C PHE A 139 14.08 -5.53 -14.66
N ARG A 140 14.89 -4.89 -13.82
CA ARG A 140 16.29 -4.54 -14.13
C ARG A 140 17.21 -5.76 -14.22
N SER A 141 16.96 -6.78 -13.43
CA SER A 141 17.72 -8.04 -13.49
C SER A 141 17.26 -8.98 -14.60
N GLY A 142 16.15 -8.67 -15.29
CA GLY A 142 15.57 -9.56 -16.29
C GLY A 142 14.91 -10.81 -15.70
N SER A 143 14.57 -10.79 -14.40
CA SER A 143 13.91 -11.88 -13.67
C SER A 143 12.40 -11.72 -13.54
N LEU A 144 11.80 -10.74 -14.24
CA LEU A 144 10.35 -10.59 -14.26
C LEU A 144 9.73 -11.65 -15.18
N GLU A 145 9.05 -12.62 -14.56
CA GLU A 145 8.46 -13.76 -15.27
C GLU A 145 7.13 -13.41 -15.95
N ASP A 146 6.24 -12.67 -15.26
CA ASP A 146 4.89 -12.40 -15.76
C ASP A 146 4.43 -10.96 -15.49
N LEU A 147 4.61 -10.09 -16.49
CA LEU A 147 4.11 -8.73 -16.46
C LEU A 147 2.58 -8.66 -16.55
N ALA A 148 1.93 -9.61 -17.24
CA ALA A 148 0.48 -9.61 -17.44
C ALA A 148 -0.26 -9.90 -16.13
N ALA A 149 0.23 -10.84 -15.32
CA ALA A 149 -0.29 -11.07 -13.97
C ALA A 149 -0.18 -9.81 -13.10
N HIS A 150 0.96 -9.10 -13.17
CA HIS A 150 1.14 -7.84 -12.43
C HIS A 150 0.20 -6.73 -12.92
N GLN A 151 -0.04 -6.64 -14.24
CA GLN A 151 -1.03 -5.72 -14.82
C GLN A 151 -2.44 -6.03 -14.31
N ALA A 152 -2.87 -7.30 -14.38
CA ALA A 152 -4.16 -7.74 -13.90
C ALA A 152 -4.34 -7.42 -12.41
N TRP A 153 -3.30 -7.66 -11.61
CA TRP A 153 -3.29 -7.36 -10.18
C TRP A 153 -3.43 -5.86 -9.88
N VAL A 154 -2.66 -5.01 -10.56
CA VAL A 154 -2.77 -3.55 -10.39
C VAL A 154 -4.15 -3.04 -10.79
N ARG A 155 -4.73 -3.55 -11.88
CA ARG A 155 -6.09 -3.22 -12.29
C ARG A 155 -7.14 -3.65 -11.26
N TYR A 156 -6.99 -4.85 -10.72
CA TYR A 156 -7.84 -5.36 -9.64
C TYR A 156 -7.82 -4.42 -8.42
N LEU A 157 -6.63 -3.98 -7.99
CA LEU A 157 -6.50 -3.03 -6.88
C LEU A 157 -7.14 -1.67 -7.17
N VAL A 158 -6.98 -1.13 -8.38
CA VAL A 158 -7.63 0.13 -8.79
C VAL A 158 -9.15 0.02 -8.67
N ASN A 159 -9.75 -1.06 -9.17
CA ASN A 159 -11.20 -1.25 -9.16
C ASN A 159 -11.76 -1.31 -7.73
N HIS A 160 -11.17 -2.14 -6.87
CA HIS A 160 -11.60 -2.30 -5.49
C HIS A 160 -11.38 -1.02 -4.65
N LEU A 161 -10.23 -0.37 -4.85
CA LEU A 161 -9.95 0.89 -4.16
C LEU A 161 -10.87 2.03 -4.62
N ALA A 162 -11.34 2.01 -5.87
CA ALA A 162 -12.34 2.95 -6.38
C ALA A 162 -13.71 2.76 -5.70
N VAL A 163 -14.13 1.50 -5.46
CA VAL A 163 -15.34 1.19 -4.68
C VAL A 163 -15.20 1.69 -3.25
N TYR A 164 -14.08 1.39 -2.58
CA TYR A 164 -13.84 1.86 -1.22
C TYR A 164 -13.78 3.39 -1.12
N ALA A 165 -13.09 4.06 -2.03
CA ALA A 165 -13.04 5.52 -2.09
C ALA A 165 -14.44 6.14 -2.33
N LYS A 166 -15.27 5.48 -3.15
CA LYS A 166 -16.64 5.93 -3.44
C LYS A 166 -17.56 5.80 -2.23
N SER A 167 -17.35 4.83 -1.35
CA SER A 167 -18.24 4.61 -0.21
C SER A 167 -18.20 5.70 0.86
N PHE A 168 -17.20 6.58 0.83
CA PHE A 168 -17.15 7.78 1.65
C PHE A 168 -18.07 8.91 1.15
N ARG A 169 -18.69 8.76 -0.03
CA ARG A 169 -19.65 9.74 -0.57
C ARG A 169 -21.04 9.50 0.02
N HIS A 170 -21.78 10.59 0.21
CA HIS A 170 -23.17 10.52 0.66
C HIS A 170 -23.99 9.61 -0.28
N GLY A 171 -24.77 8.70 0.30
CA GLY A 171 -25.58 7.71 -0.43
C GLY A 171 -24.85 6.43 -0.85
N PHE A 172 -23.54 6.30 -0.58
CA PHE A 172 -22.75 5.08 -0.88
C PHE A 172 -22.14 4.44 0.38
N HIS A 173 -22.53 4.87 1.57
CA HIS A 173 -21.99 4.32 2.82
C HIS A 173 -22.34 2.83 2.96
N GLY A 174 -21.33 2.00 3.26
CA GLY A 174 -21.49 0.57 3.47
C GLY A 174 -21.66 -0.25 2.18
N THR A 175 -21.45 0.34 1.00
CA THR A 175 -21.46 -0.41 -0.26
C THR A 175 -20.17 -1.18 -0.51
N GLU A 176 -19.10 -0.86 0.21
CA GLU A 176 -17.81 -1.54 0.11
C GLU A 176 -17.83 -2.91 0.81
N SER A 177 -17.20 -3.89 0.18
CA SER A 177 -16.88 -5.18 0.77
C SER A 177 -15.59 -5.12 1.59
N ASP A 178 -15.26 -6.20 2.31
CA ASP A 178 -13.98 -6.30 3.01
C ASP A 178 -12.80 -6.42 2.04
N GLU A 179 -13.03 -6.94 0.84
CA GLU A 179 -12.06 -6.98 -0.25
C GLU A 179 -11.74 -5.56 -0.77
N ASP A 180 -12.77 -4.72 -0.91
CA ASP A 180 -12.61 -3.29 -1.26
C ASP A 180 -11.78 -2.53 -0.22
N LYS A 181 -12.06 -2.78 1.07
CA LYS A 181 -11.27 -2.23 2.18
C LYS A 181 -9.82 -2.73 2.15
N ALA A 182 -9.62 -4.03 1.91
CA ALA A 182 -8.29 -4.64 1.83
C ALA A 182 -7.43 -4.06 0.70
N ALA A 183 -8.05 -3.60 -0.39
CA ALA A 183 -7.34 -2.98 -1.50
C ALA A 183 -6.55 -1.74 -1.08
N LEU A 184 -6.95 -1.01 -0.02
CA LEU A 184 -6.15 0.09 0.53
C LEU A 184 -4.81 -0.42 1.08
N ILE A 185 -4.83 -1.45 1.94
CA ILE A 185 -3.59 -2.05 2.49
C ILE A 185 -2.70 -2.56 1.36
N SER A 186 -3.30 -3.28 0.40
CA SER A 186 -2.59 -3.80 -0.77
C SER A 186 -1.96 -2.70 -1.62
N ALA A 187 -2.67 -1.59 -1.86
CA ALA A 187 -2.15 -0.46 -2.61
C ALA A 187 -0.98 0.22 -1.89
N VAL A 188 -1.07 0.41 -0.56
CA VAL A 188 0.01 0.97 0.25
C VAL A 188 1.23 0.06 0.23
N GLY A 189 1.04 -1.24 0.47
CA GLY A 189 2.09 -2.25 0.43
C GLY A 189 2.75 -2.37 -0.93
N TRP A 190 1.97 -2.28 -2.01
CA TRP A 190 2.50 -2.25 -3.37
C TRP A 190 3.33 -0.99 -3.64
N CYS A 191 2.85 0.20 -3.27
CA CYS A 191 3.55 1.46 -3.55
C CYS A 191 4.83 1.64 -2.72
N SER A 192 4.76 1.28 -1.44
CA SER A 192 5.68 1.72 -0.39
C SER A 192 6.42 0.56 0.31
N GLY A 193 6.06 -0.70 0.02
CA GLY A 193 6.58 -1.89 0.69
C GLY A 193 5.79 -2.28 1.93
N TRP A 194 6.10 -3.46 2.47
CA TRP A 194 5.28 -4.13 3.49
C TRP A 194 5.89 -4.15 4.90
N GLU A 195 7.18 -3.83 5.03
CA GLU A 195 7.96 -3.99 6.26
C GLU A 195 7.31 -3.32 7.48
N ALA A 196 6.94 -2.04 7.41
CA ALA A 196 6.34 -1.38 8.57
C ALA A 196 4.91 -1.87 8.87
N LEU A 197 4.13 -2.35 7.90
CA LEU A 197 2.86 -3.02 8.24
C LEU A 197 3.14 -4.23 9.12
N PHE A 198 4.09 -5.08 8.71
CA PHE A 198 4.45 -6.25 9.50
C PHE A 198 5.02 -5.86 10.86
N ALA A 199 5.87 -4.85 10.96
CA ALA A 199 6.33 -4.36 12.26
C ALA A 199 5.16 -3.87 13.14
N LEU A 200 4.14 -3.25 12.54
CA LEU A 200 2.94 -2.78 13.25
C LEU A 200 2.05 -3.94 13.69
N ILE A 201 1.74 -4.89 12.80
CA ILE A 201 0.81 -5.98 13.08
C ILE A 201 1.48 -7.21 13.69
N SER A 202 2.81 -7.25 13.79
CA SER A 202 3.57 -8.35 14.39
C SER A 202 2.94 -8.68 15.73
N PHE A 203 2.21 -9.78 15.67
CA PHE A 203 1.55 -10.41 16.77
C PHE A 203 2.63 -10.96 17.72
N SER A 204 2.28 -11.22 18.98
CA SER A 204 3.15 -12.00 19.86
C SER A 204 3.62 -13.27 19.14
N ASP A 205 4.82 -13.77 19.46
CA ASP A 205 5.45 -14.89 18.73
C ASP A 205 4.58 -16.17 18.61
N SER A 206 3.50 -16.29 19.40
CA SER A 206 2.43 -17.30 19.27
C SER A 206 1.74 -17.32 17.90
N ASP A 207 1.58 -16.17 17.25
CA ASP A 207 0.71 -16.01 16.08
C ASP A 207 1.50 -16.08 14.77
N ARG A 208 2.83 -15.92 14.83
CA ARG A 208 3.73 -16.12 13.67
C ARG A 208 3.66 -17.56 13.14
N ALA A 209 3.50 -18.54 14.02
CA ALA A 209 3.37 -19.94 13.63
C ALA A 209 2.08 -20.20 12.82
N LEU A 210 0.96 -19.57 13.21
CA LEU A 210 -0.33 -19.73 12.56
C LEU A 210 -0.44 -18.95 11.24
N VAL A 211 0.25 -17.81 11.13
CA VAL A 211 0.29 -17.09 9.87
C VAL A 211 1.05 -17.91 8.84
N PHE A 212 2.21 -18.50 9.13
CA PHE A 212 3.02 -19.16 8.09
C PHE A 212 2.87 -20.69 7.97
N SER A 213 1.99 -21.33 8.75
CA SER A 213 1.80 -22.79 8.71
C SER A 213 0.91 -23.33 7.57
N ASP A 214 0.24 -22.47 6.79
CA ASP A 214 -0.62 -22.91 5.68
C ASP A 214 0.20 -23.25 4.42
N THR A 215 1.05 -24.26 4.54
CA THR A 215 1.56 -25.08 3.43
C THR A 215 0.47 -26.01 2.85
N GLU A 216 -0.79 -25.89 3.26
CA GLU A 216 -1.88 -26.77 2.78
C GLU A 216 -2.65 -26.26 1.56
N LEU A 217 -2.37 -25.04 1.06
CA LEU A 217 -3.06 -24.49 -0.12
C LEU A 217 -2.45 -24.93 -1.48
N GLU A 218 -1.39 -25.74 -1.47
CA GLU A 218 -0.85 -26.40 -2.69
C GLU A 218 -1.52 -27.76 -3.02
N ARG A 219 -2.64 -28.12 -2.37
CA ARG A 219 -3.38 -29.38 -2.66
C ARG A 219 -4.75 -29.22 -3.31
N ALA A 220 -5.09 -28.04 -3.83
CA ALA A 220 -6.40 -27.78 -4.44
C ALA A 220 -6.35 -27.21 -5.87
N VAL A 221 -5.37 -27.63 -6.68
CA VAL A 221 -5.39 -27.50 -8.14
C VAL A 221 -4.94 -28.81 -8.76
#